data_AF-A0A0F3GQD5-F1
#
_entry.id   AF-A0A0F3GQD5-F1
#
_cell.length_a   1.000
_cell.length_b   1.000
_cell.length_c   1.000
_cell.angle_alpha   90.00
_cell.angle_beta   90.00
_cell.angle_gamma   90.00
#
_symmetry.space_group_name_H-M   'P 1'
#
loop_
_entity.id
_entity.type
_entity.pdbx_description
1 polymer ?
#
loop_
_entity_poly.entity_id
_entity_poly.type
_entity_poly.pdbx_seq_one_letter_code
_entity_poly.pdbx_strand_id
1 'polypeptide(L)'
;MVQQVSKPGTIRKGGGARDRIRKFLEDRVGEIVTTEQIAWIAGIRDYQRRIRELRGEEGMQILSYRDRNDLKPNEYILVSKDRLPRFSHKIDKTQRAGIIERNGLTCSMCGVTAGEPDPYDPNRKITLHVDHIDPDGPTTDENLRTLCHNCNEGRSNLIIPPRPNTLSVMRNIRRLARDEQKRIYEELRKKFEPT
;
A
#
# COMPACT_ATOMS: atom_id res chain seq x y z
N MET A 1 39.22 -12.46 -1.02
CA MET A 1 39.54 -11.89 0.31
C MET A 1 38.29 -11.24 0.87
N VAL A 2 37.62 -11.86 1.85
CA VAL A 2 36.48 -11.26 2.53
C VAL A 2 37.07 -10.20 3.46
N GLN A 3 36.90 -8.91 3.12
CA GLN A 3 37.30 -7.84 4.03
C GLN A 3 36.59 -8.07 5.36
N GLN A 4 37.37 -8.26 6.43
CA GLN A 4 36.82 -8.33 7.78
C GLN A 4 36.16 -6.98 8.07
N VAL A 5 34.83 -6.96 8.07
CA VAL A 5 34.06 -5.78 8.43
C VAL A 5 34.26 -5.58 9.92
N SER A 6 35.09 -4.60 10.28
CA SER A 6 35.38 -4.25 11.66
C SER A 6 34.06 -3.97 12.39
N LYS A 7 33.86 -4.66 13.52
CA LYS A 7 32.68 -4.47 14.35
C LYS A 7 32.62 -3.01 14.80
N PRO A 8 31.49 -2.31 14.58
CA PRO A 8 31.36 -0.95 15.06
C PRO A 8 31.38 -0.97 16.60
N GLY A 9 31.90 0.10 17.20
CA GLY A 9 32.14 0.23 18.64
C GLY A 9 30.92 -0.09 19.52
N THR A 10 31.15 -0.10 20.83
CA THR A 10 30.23 -0.60 21.87
C THR A 10 28.76 -0.24 21.67
N ILE A 11 27.87 -1.23 21.81
CA ILE A 11 26.41 -1.05 21.79
C ILE A 11 26.05 -0.03 22.89
N ARG A 12 25.58 1.16 22.49
CA ARG A 12 25.13 2.18 23.45
C ARG A 12 23.91 1.65 24.21
N LYS A 13 24.00 1.58 25.54
CA LYS A 13 22.89 1.22 26.44
C LYS A 13 21.89 2.39 26.49
N GLY A 14 20.99 2.45 25.52
CA GLY A 14 19.90 3.44 25.46
C GLY A 14 19.15 3.40 24.13
N GLY A 15 17.82 3.55 24.18
CA GLY A 15 16.93 3.55 23.01
C GLY A 15 16.55 2.15 22.49
N GLY A 16 15.50 2.08 21.68
CA GLY A 16 15.08 0.83 21.01
C GLY A 16 16.03 0.44 19.88
N ALA A 17 15.90 -0.78 19.35
CA ALA A 17 16.72 -1.23 18.21
C ALA A 17 16.63 -0.27 17.00
N ARG A 18 15.44 0.31 16.77
CA ARG A 18 15.22 1.33 15.74
C ARG A 18 16.11 2.56 15.94
N ASP A 19 16.16 3.08 17.17
CA ASP A 19 16.90 4.29 17.48
C ASP A 19 18.41 4.10 17.37
N ARG A 20 18.89 2.91 17.76
CA ARG A 20 20.30 2.54 17.59
C ARG A 20 20.70 2.48 16.13
N ILE A 21 19.87 1.87 15.28
CA ILE A 21 20.10 1.82 13.82
C ILE A 21 20.05 3.23 13.23
N ARG A 22 19.06 4.04 13.59
CA ARG A 22 18.94 5.43 13.13
C ARG A 22 20.22 6.20 13.40
N LYS A 23 20.66 6.22 14.67
CA LYS A 23 21.85 6.96 15.08
C LYS A 23 23.10 6.45 14.39
N PHE A 24 23.25 5.12 14.27
CA PHE A 24 24.38 4.50 13.59
C PHE A 24 24.52 4.94 12.12
N LEU A 25 23.39 5.03 11.41
CA LEU A 25 23.33 5.47 10.02
C LEU A 25 23.54 6.99 9.89
N GLU A 26 22.96 7.80 10.78
CA GLU A 26 23.12 9.26 10.78
C GLU A 26 24.55 9.70 11.13
N ASP A 27 25.27 8.90 11.92
CA ASP A 27 26.68 9.09 12.22
C ASP A 27 27.58 8.70 11.01
N ARG A 28 27.03 8.06 9.96
CA ARG A 28 27.73 7.46 8.80
C ARG A 28 27.04 7.77 7.47
N VAL A 29 26.55 8.99 7.31
CA VAL A 29 25.89 9.42 6.08
C VAL A 29 26.90 9.35 4.92
N GLY A 30 26.50 8.74 3.81
CA GLY A 30 27.35 8.52 2.64
C GLY A 30 28.28 7.30 2.73
N GLU A 31 28.36 6.61 3.87
CA GLU A 31 29.19 5.42 4.04
C GLU A 31 28.37 4.13 3.83
N ILE A 32 29.00 3.14 3.19
CA ILE A 32 28.43 1.80 3.06
C ILE A 32 28.57 1.07 4.40
N VAL A 33 27.44 0.58 4.92
CA VAL A 33 27.37 -0.25 6.12
C VAL A 33 26.80 -1.62 5.82
N THR A 34 27.21 -2.63 6.56
CA THR A 34 26.77 -4.02 6.30
C THR A 34 25.62 -4.46 7.21
N THR A 35 24.91 -5.51 6.77
CA THR A 35 23.89 -6.21 7.55
C THR A 35 24.40 -6.63 8.93
N GLU A 36 25.65 -7.09 9.03
CA GLU A 36 26.29 -7.51 10.28
C GLU A 36 26.51 -6.34 11.23
N GLN A 37 26.96 -5.20 10.71
CA GLN A 37 27.12 -3.97 11.50
C GLN A 37 25.78 -3.46 12.03
N ILE A 38 24.74 -3.48 11.19
CA ILE A 38 23.39 -3.09 11.56
C ILE A 38 22.83 -4.05 12.62
N ALA A 39 22.94 -5.37 12.43
CA ALA A 39 22.48 -6.35 13.40
C ALA A 39 23.21 -6.23 14.75
N TRP A 40 24.52 -6.01 14.71
CA TRP A 40 25.36 -5.80 15.90
C TRP A 40 24.89 -4.58 16.70
N ILE A 41 24.76 -3.41 16.05
CA ILE A 41 24.36 -2.18 16.76
C ILE A 41 22.89 -2.22 17.19
N ALA A 42 22.03 -2.87 16.40
CA ALA A 42 20.63 -3.07 16.73
C ALA A 42 20.45 -4.03 17.90
N GLY A 43 21.42 -4.90 18.19
CA GLY A 43 21.29 -5.96 19.20
C GLY A 43 20.21 -6.98 18.89
N ILE A 44 19.78 -7.06 17.62
CA ILE A 44 18.76 -7.99 17.12
C ILE A 44 19.17 -8.52 15.75
N ARG A 45 18.80 -9.77 15.45
CA ARG A 45 19.05 -10.37 14.14
C ARG A 45 18.06 -9.91 13.06
N ASP A 46 16.80 -9.72 13.43
CA ASP A 46 15.73 -9.27 12.51
C ASP A 46 15.59 -7.74 12.52
N TYR A 47 16.60 -7.05 11.98
CA TYR A 47 16.64 -5.59 11.88
C TYR A 47 15.88 -5.06 10.65
N GLN A 48 15.54 -5.92 9.69
CA GLN A 48 14.95 -5.53 8.40
C GLN A 48 13.64 -4.75 8.59
N ARG A 49 12.84 -5.13 9.60
CA ARG A 49 11.64 -4.37 9.97
C ARG A 49 11.98 -2.95 10.42
N ARG A 50 13.04 -2.77 11.20
CA ARG A 50 13.47 -1.43 11.66
C ARG A 50 13.91 -0.56 10.50
N ILE A 51 14.65 -1.12 9.55
CA ILE A 51 15.04 -0.40 8.33
C ILE A 51 13.81 0.03 7.53
N ARG A 52 12.81 -0.85 7.37
CA ARG A 52 11.55 -0.50 6.69
C ARG A 52 10.80 0.63 7.38
N GLU A 53 10.79 0.66 8.71
CA GLU A 53 10.16 1.75 9.46
C GLU A 53 10.95 3.06 9.36
N LEU A 54 12.29 3.01 9.46
CA LEU A 54 13.12 4.21 9.25
C LEU A 54 12.93 4.78 7.84
N ARG A 55 12.82 3.92 6.82
CA ARG A 55 12.47 4.33 5.46
C ARG A 55 11.03 4.87 5.41
N GLY A 56 10.04 4.08 5.82
CA GLY A 56 8.62 4.33 5.59
C GLY A 56 7.99 5.36 6.52
N GLU A 57 8.28 5.31 7.81
CA GLU A 57 7.68 6.19 8.82
C GLU A 57 8.47 7.50 8.98
N GLU A 58 9.80 7.45 8.89
CA GLU A 58 10.66 8.60 9.18
C GLU A 58 11.27 9.26 7.94
N GLY A 59 11.01 8.71 6.75
CA GLY A 59 11.48 9.29 5.49
C GLY A 59 12.99 9.16 5.26
N MET A 60 13.68 8.30 5.99
CA MET A 60 15.13 8.14 5.83
C MET A 60 15.47 7.54 4.45
N GLN A 61 16.46 8.15 3.80
CA GLN A 61 16.93 7.77 2.47
C GLN A 61 17.96 6.63 2.54
N ILE A 62 17.54 5.51 3.13
CA ILE A 62 18.36 4.31 3.30
C ILE A 62 18.22 3.45 2.04
N LEU A 63 19.28 3.35 1.25
CA LEU A 63 19.33 2.55 0.02
C LEU A 63 19.99 1.20 0.26
N SER A 64 19.61 0.23 -0.55
CA SER A 64 20.13 -1.14 -0.61
C SER A 64 20.46 -1.52 -2.06
N TYR A 65 20.96 -2.73 -2.31
CA TYR A 65 21.19 -3.27 -3.66
C TYR A 65 19.97 -3.24 -4.60
N ARG A 66 18.75 -3.18 -4.04
CA ARG A 66 17.52 -3.06 -4.83
C ARG A 66 17.27 -1.65 -5.36
N ASP A 67 17.90 -0.66 -4.72
CA ASP A 67 17.75 0.76 -5.03
C ASP A 67 18.96 1.29 -5.84
N ARG A 68 20.15 0.69 -5.64
CA ARG A 68 21.43 1.10 -6.26
C ARG A 68 22.23 -0.14 -6.68
N ASN A 69 22.62 -0.23 -7.95
CA ASN A 69 23.25 -1.44 -8.53
C ASN A 69 24.69 -1.73 -8.06
N ASP A 70 25.37 -0.73 -7.52
CA ASP A 70 26.74 -0.81 -7.01
C ASP A 70 26.80 -1.20 -5.52
N LEU A 71 25.65 -1.40 -4.86
CA LEU A 71 25.56 -1.98 -3.52
C LEU A 71 25.40 -3.50 -3.60
N LYS A 72 26.04 -4.23 -2.69
CA LYS A 72 25.87 -5.67 -2.55
C LYS A 72 24.60 -6.02 -1.75
N PRO A 73 24.08 -7.26 -1.86
CA PRO A 73 22.90 -7.70 -1.12
C PRO A 73 22.94 -7.51 0.39
N ASN A 74 24.13 -7.42 0.98
CA ASN A 74 24.39 -7.24 2.40
C ASN A 74 24.85 -5.82 2.79
N GLU A 75 24.64 -4.84 1.92
CA GLU A 75 25.09 -3.46 2.10
C GLU A 75 23.90 -2.48 2.09
N TYR A 76 24.03 -1.43 2.90
CA TYR A 76 23.12 -0.30 2.98
C TYR A 76 23.90 1.01 3.02
N ILE A 77 23.27 2.10 2.61
CA ILE A 77 23.82 3.45 2.72
C ILE A 77 22.70 4.43 3.07
N LEU A 78 22.96 5.36 3.98
CA LEU A 78 22.10 6.53 4.18
C LEU A 78 22.64 7.67 3.32
N VAL A 79 21.87 8.13 2.33
CA VAL A 79 22.34 9.10 1.34
C VAL A 79 22.43 10.52 1.89
N SER A 80 21.43 10.94 2.66
CA SER A 80 21.36 12.26 3.31
C SER A 80 20.63 12.15 4.65
N LYS A 81 20.85 13.13 5.53
CA LYS A 81 20.04 13.33 6.74
C LYS A 81 18.66 13.89 6.41
N ASP A 82 18.47 14.46 5.23
CA ASP A 82 17.18 14.97 4.78
C ASP A 82 16.14 13.85 4.74
N ARG A 83 14.92 14.17 5.16
CA ARG A 83 13.81 13.23 5.16
C ARG A 83 12.95 13.46 3.93
N LEU A 84 12.61 12.38 3.25
CA LEU A 84 11.56 12.41 2.25
C LEU A 84 10.23 12.71 2.96
N PRO A 85 9.33 13.50 2.34
CA PRO A 85 7.96 13.61 2.81
C PRO A 85 7.36 12.22 2.97
N ARG A 86 6.80 11.95 4.15
CA ARG A 86 6.06 10.73 4.42
C ARG A 86 4.65 11.07 4.82
N PHE A 87 3.72 10.47 4.11
CA PHE A 87 2.32 10.54 4.45
C PHE A 87 1.99 9.35 5.34
N SER A 88 1.20 9.59 6.38
CA SER A 88 0.66 8.48 7.16
C SER A 88 -0.26 7.67 6.25
N HIS A 89 0.01 6.39 6.05
CA HIS A 89 -0.90 5.46 5.37
C HIS A 89 -2.05 5.01 6.28
N LYS A 90 -2.13 5.54 7.51
CA LYS A 90 -3.16 5.18 8.47
C LYS A 90 -4.46 5.89 8.09
N ILE A 91 -5.43 5.10 7.67
CA ILE A 91 -6.82 5.55 7.50
C ILE A 91 -7.50 5.44 8.86
N ASP A 92 -8.02 6.55 9.38
CA ASP A 92 -8.74 6.52 10.65
C ASP A 92 -10.14 5.91 10.51
N LYS A 93 -10.79 5.57 11.63
CA LYS A 93 -12.10 4.89 11.61
C LYS A 93 -13.21 5.77 11.05
N THR A 94 -13.16 7.07 11.32
CA THR A 94 -14.16 8.05 10.88
C THR A 94 -14.04 8.28 9.38
N GLN A 95 -12.82 8.53 8.90
CA GLN A 95 -12.49 8.63 7.48
C GLN A 95 -12.87 7.35 6.74
N ARG A 96 -12.54 6.16 7.30
CA ARG A 96 -12.96 4.89 6.71
C ARG A 96 -14.48 4.80 6.54
N ALA A 97 -15.24 5.15 7.57
CA ALA A 97 -16.71 5.14 7.49
C ALA A 97 -17.22 6.14 6.43
N GLY A 98 -16.69 7.36 6.43
CA GLY A 98 -17.04 8.39 5.45
C GLY A 98 -16.74 7.98 4.00
N ILE A 99 -15.61 7.32 3.74
CA ILE A 99 -15.27 6.84 2.39
C ILE A 99 -16.19 5.70 1.93
N ILE A 100 -16.58 4.80 2.84
CA ILE A 100 -17.54 3.73 2.53
C ILE A 100 -18.91 4.33 2.18
N GLU A 101 -19.38 5.29 2.96
CA GLU A 101 -20.64 5.99 2.73
C GLU A 101 -20.62 6.77 1.41
N ARG A 102 -19.56 7.55 1.16
CA ARG A 102 -19.32 8.28 -0.09
C ARG A 102 -19.35 7.37 -1.32
N ASN A 103 -18.85 6.14 -1.19
CA ASN A 103 -18.87 5.15 -2.27
C ASN A 103 -20.15 4.29 -2.28
N GLY A 104 -21.21 4.74 -1.60
CA GLY A 104 -22.54 4.12 -1.64
C GLY A 104 -22.57 2.73 -0.99
N LEU A 105 -21.74 2.50 0.04
CA LEU A 105 -21.60 1.24 0.76
C LEU A 105 -21.25 0.04 -0.13
N THR A 106 -20.50 0.28 -1.21
CA THR A 106 -20.18 -0.74 -2.20
C THR A 106 -18.76 -0.64 -2.75
N CYS A 107 -18.33 -1.71 -3.43
CA CYS A 107 -17.07 -1.73 -4.15
C CYS A 107 -17.10 -0.76 -5.35
N SER A 108 -16.14 0.15 -5.41
CA SER A 108 -15.98 1.12 -6.50
C SER A 108 -15.56 0.47 -7.83
N MET A 109 -15.05 -0.77 -7.78
CA MET A 109 -14.62 -1.51 -8.98
C MET A 109 -15.73 -2.37 -9.58
N CYS A 110 -16.39 -3.20 -8.76
CA CYS A 110 -17.38 -4.17 -9.27
C CYS A 110 -18.82 -3.92 -8.80
N GLY A 111 -19.03 -2.91 -7.95
CA GLY A 111 -20.34 -2.49 -7.48
C GLY A 111 -20.96 -3.33 -6.37
N VAL A 112 -20.33 -4.44 -5.95
CA VAL A 112 -20.89 -5.35 -4.92
C VAL A 112 -21.04 -4.66 -3.56
N THR A 113 -22.10 -5.01 -2.84
CA THR A 113 -22.41 -4.46 -1.52
C THR A 113 -21.81 -5.32 -0.41
N ALA A 114 -21.49 -4.72 0.74
CA ALA A 114 -21.14 -5.48 1.94
C ALA A 114 -22.29 -6.44 2.33
N GLY A 115 -21.95 -7.67 2.70
CA GLY A 115 -22.91 -8.67 3.18
C GLY A 115 -23.58 -9.53 2.09
N GLU A 116 -23.44 -9.19 0.80
CA GLU A 116 -23.85 -10.08 -0.30
C GLU A 116 -22.99 -11.36 -0.32
N PRO A 117 -23.53 -12.50 -0.80
CA PRO A 117 -22.72 -13.70 -1.04
C PRO A 117 -21.56 -13.39 -1.98
N ASP A 118 -20.40 -13.95 -1.67
CA ASP A 118 -19.24 -13.84 -2.52
C ASP A 118 -19.45 -14.62 -3.84
N PRO A 119 -19.28 -13.99 -5.01
CA PRO A 119 -19.40 -14.65 -6.31
C PRO A 119 -18.47 -15.85 -6.51
N TYR A 120 -17.36 -15.92 -5.79
CA TYR A 120 -16.37 -17.00 -5.89
C TYR A 120 -16.49 -18.04 -4.77
N ASP A 121 -17.14 -17.69 -3.66
CA ASP A 121 -17.38 -18.58 -2.54
C ASP A 121 -18.74 -18.26 -1.90
N PRO A 122 -19.83 -18.90 -2.33
CA PRO A 122 -21.17 -18.64 -1.81
C PRO A 122 -21.33 -18.81 -0.28
N ASN A 123 -20.39 -19.49 0.40
CA ASN A 123 -20.41 -19.65 1.86
C ASN A 123 -19.83 -18.43 2.61
N ARG A 124 -19.20 -17.51 1.90
CA ARG A 124 -18.63 -16.28 2.44
C ARG A 124 -19.44 -15.06 2.03
N LYS A 125 -19.49 -14.07 2.93
CA LYS A 125 -20.05 -12.76 2.63
C LYS A 125 -18.96 -11.77 2.23
N ILE A 126 -19.30 -10.88 1.31
CA ILE A 126 -18.43 -9.81 0.88
C ILE A 126 -18.18 -8.81 2.01
N THR A 127 -16.92 -8.48 2.24
CA THR A 127 -16.46 -7.37 3.09
C THR A 127 -15.90 -6.24 2.24
N LEU A 128 -16.04 -5.01 2.74
CA LEU A 128 -15.50 -3.81 2.12
C LEU A 128 -14.25 -3.30 2.86
N HIS A 129 -13.29 -2.86 2.07
CA HIS A 129 -12.01 -2.33 2.47
C HIS A 129 -11.87 -0.92 1.88
N VAL A 130 -11.21 -0.03 2.61
CA VAL A 130 -10.80 1.27 2.06
C VAL A 130 -9.31 1.17 1.77
N ASP A 131 -8.93 1.54 0.56
CA ASP A 131 -7.57 1.48 0.04
C ASP A 131 -7.26 2.71 -0.80
N HIS A 132 -5.97 3.01 -0.98
CA HIS A 132 -5.51 4.16 -1.76
C HIS A 132 -5.74 3.95 -3.27
N ILE A 133 -6.05 4.99 -4.02
CA ILE A 133 -6.09 4.94 -5.49
C ILE A 133 -4.65 4.87 -6.00
N ASP A 134 -3.82 5.84 -5.59
CA ASP A 134 -2.38 5.86 -5.73
C ASP A 134 -1.72 5.40 -4.41
N PRO A 135 -1.10 4.21 -4.37
CA PRO A 135 -0.45 3.67 -3.16
C PRO A 135 0.70 4.53 -2.63
N ASP A 136 1.36 5.29 -3.50
CA ASP A 136 2.49 6.14 -3.15
C ASP A 136 2.04 7.56 -2.77
N GLY A 137 0.75 7.87 -2.97
CA GLY A 137 0.14 9.16 -2.67
C GLY A 137 -0.29 9.34 -1.21
N PRO A 138 -0.68 10.56 -0.82
CA PRO A 138 -1.13 10.86 0.53
C PRO A 138 -2.49 10.21 0.85
N THR A 139 -2.76 10.00 2.15
CA THR A 139 -4.08 9.55 2.63
C THR A 139 -5.05 10.73 2.70
N THR A 140 -5.53 11.17 1.53
CA THR A 140 -6.63 12.14 1.42
C THR A 140 -7.90 11.43 0.98
N ASP A 141 -9.06 12.02 1.24
CA ASP A 141 -10.33 11.41 0.86
C ASP A 141 -10.39 11.14 -0.65
N GLU A 142 -9.87 12.05 -1.47
CA GLU A 142 -9.79 11.93 -2.93
C GLU A 142 -8.93 10.74 -3.36
N ASN A 143 -7.86 10.43 -2.63
CA ASN A 143 -6.98 9.30 -2.90
C ASN A 143 -7.46 8.00 -2.24
N LEU A 144 -8.62 7.97 -1.58
CA LEU A 144 -9.17 6.74 -1.00
C LEU A 144 -10.33 6.23 -1.84
N ARG A 145 -10.53 4.91 -1.84
CA ARG A 145 -11.69 4.26 -2.47
C ARG A 145 -12.11 3.02 -1.70
N THR A 146 -13.37 2.64 -1.86
CA THR A 146 -13.92 1.41 -1.29
C THR A 146 -13.78 0.25 -2.28
N LEU A 147 -13.24 -0.89 -1.86
CA LEU A 147 -13.09 -2.12 -2.63
C LEU A 147 -13.66 -3.31 -1.86
N CYS A 148 -14.25 -4.30 -2.54
CA CYS A 148 -14.51 -5.60 -1.91
C CYS A 148 -13.22 -6.41 -1.76
N HIS A 149 -13.22 -7.40 -0.86
CA HIS A 149 -12.03 -8.23 -0.62
C HIS A 149 -11.48 -8.85 -1.93
N ASN A 150 -12.34 -9.38 -2.80
CA ASN A 150 -11.94 -9.94 -4.11
C ASN A 150 -11.23 -8.91 -5.02
N CYS A 151 -11.76 -7.68 -5.13
CA CYS A 151 -11.15 -6.65 -5.96
C CYS A 151 -9.88 -6.08 -5.33
N ASN A 152 -9.82 -6.04 -4.01
CA ASN A 152 -8.64 -5.61 -3.27
C ASN A 152 -7.49 -6.63 -3.44
N GLU A 153 -7.79 -7.93 -3.32
CA GLU A 153 -6.83 -9.01 -3.55
C GLU A 153 -6.41 -9.11 -5.03
N GLY A 154 -7.36 -8.96 -5.96
CA GLY A 154 -7.08 -8.97 -7.41
C GLY A 154 -6.06 -7.92 -7.82
N ARG A 155 -6.05 -6.74 -7.17
CA ARG A 155 -5.04 -5.70 -7.37
C ARG A 155 -3.64 -6.17 -6.98
N SER A 156 -3.52 -6.88 -5.85
CA SER A 156 -2.24 -7.41 -5.37
C SER A 156 -1.70 -8.56 -6.23
N ASN A 157 -2.58 -9.29 -6.91
CA ASN A 157 -2.23 -10.48 -7.68
C ASN A 157 -2.14 -10.25 -9.20
N LEU A 158 -2.27 -9.01 -9.70
CA LEU A 158 -2.42 -8.68 -11.14
C LEU A 158 -3.57 -9.48 -11.83
N ILE A 159 -4.49 -10.04 -11.05
CA ILE A 159 -5.66 -10.74 -11.57
C ILE A 159 -6.64 -9.66 -11.99
N ILE A 160 -6.79 -9.52 -13.30
CA ILE A 160 -7.80 -8.67 -13.93
C ILE A 160 -9.13 -9.04 -13.26
N PRO A 161 -9.79 -8.12 -12.50
CA PRO A 161 -11.12 -8.40 -11.99
C PRO A 161 -11.98 -8.84 -13.19
N PRO A 162 -12.90 -9.80 -13.01
CA PRO A 162 -13.64 -10.37 -14.12
C PRO A 162 -14.19 -9.21 -14.94
N ARG A 163 -13.91 -9.22 -16.26
CA ARG A 163 -14.40 -8.20 -17.21
C ARG A 163 -15.82 -7.81 -16.79
N PRO A 164 -16.16 -6.51 -16.73
CA PRO A 164 -17.45 -6.06 -16.23
C PRO A 164 -18.56 -6.94 -16.79
N ASN A 165 -19.08 -7.85 -15.97
CA ASN A 165 -20.15 -8.73 -16.39
C ASN A 165 -21.46 -7.97 -16.24
N THR A 166 -22.53 -8.48 -16.84
CA THR A 166 -23.83 -7.79 -16.82
C THR A 166 -24.25 -7.41 -15.41
N LEU A 167 -23.98 -8.25 -14.41
CA LEU A 167 -24.28 -7.95 -13.01
C LEU A 167 -23.49 -6.73 -12.49
N SER A 168 -22.20 -6.65 -12.76
CA SER A 168 -21.34 -5.53 -12.33
C SER A 168 -21.76 -4.21 -12.99
N VAL A 169 -22.05 -4.23 -14.30
CA VAL A 169 -22.51 -3.05 -15.02
C VAL A 169 -23.89 -2.60 -14.52
N MET A 170 -24.82 -3.54 -14.32
CA MET A 170 -26.16 -3.23 -13.84
C MET A 170 -26.17 -2.66 -12.42
N ARG A 171 -25.25 -3.07 -11.53
CA ARG A 171 -25.12 -2.48 -10.19
C ARG A 171 -24.78 -0.99 -10.26
N ASN A 172 -23.93 -0.57 -11.20
CA ASN A 172 -23.60 0.84 -11.40
C ASN A 172 -24.78 1.61 -12.01
N ILE A 173 -25.45 1.05 -13.02
CA ILE A 173 -26.61 1.68 -13.67
C ILE A 173 -27.72 1.94 -12.65
N ARG A 174 -28.04 0.98 -11.79
CA ARG A 174 -29.14 1.09 -10.80
C ARG A 174 -29.00 2.24 -9.80
N ARG A 175 -27.80 2.81 -9.64
CA ARG A 175 -27.55 3.94 -8.72
C ARG A 175 -27.72 5.30 -9.36
N LEU A 176 -27.75 5.37 -10.68
CA LEU A 176 -27.94 6.62 -11.38
C LEU A 176 -29.38 7.10 -11.19
N ALA A 177 -29.61 8.40 -11.35
CA ALA A 177 -30.95 8.95 -11.36
C ALA A 177 -31.79 8.31 -12.48
N ARG A 178 -33.13 8.26 -12.31
CA ARG A 178 -34.01 7.54 -13.24
C ARG A 178 -33.88 8.02 -14.69
N ASP A 179 -33.62 9.30 -14.89
CA ASP A 179 -33.37 9.92 -16.20
C ASP A 179 -32.06 9.43 -16.83
N GLU A 180 -30.98 9.32 -16.07
CA GLU A 180 -29.72 8.74 -16.53
C GLU A 180 -29.85 7.25 -16.86
N GLN A 181 -30.59 6.49 -16.04
CA GLN A 181 -30.92 5.09 -16.35
C GLN A 181 -31.68 4.98 -17.68
N LYS A 182 -32.64 5.88 -17.93
CA LYS A 182 -33.41 5.93 -19.18
C LYS A 182 -32.53 6.27 -20.39
N ARG A 183 -31.59 7.21 -20.25
CA ARG A 183 -30.61 7.53 -21.31
C ARG A 183 -29.76 6.32 -21.69
N ILE A 184 -29.26 5.58 -20.69
CA ILE A 184 -28.50 4.34 -20.92
C ILE A 184 -29.35 3.31 -21.67
N TYR A 185 -30.61 3.13 -21.26
CA TYR A 185 -31.54 2.25 -21.96
C TYR A 185 -31.72 2.65 -23.44
N GLU A 186 -31.94 3.94 -23.73
CA GLU A 186 -32.14 4.43 -25.10
C GLU A 186 -30.91 4.21 -25.99
N GLU A 187 -29.70 4.42 -25.46
CA GLU A 187 -28.45 4.16 -26.18
C GLU A 187 -28.23 2.66 -26.45
N LEU A 188 -28.52 1.79 -25.48
CA LEU A 188 -28.46 0.34 -25.68
C LEU A 188 -29.50 -0.11 -26.71
N ARG A 189 -30.73 0.44 -26.65
CA ARG A 189 -31.79 0.14 -27.62
C ARG A 189 -31.35 0.49 -29.04
N LYS A 190 -30.85 1.71 -29.29
CA LYS A 190 -30.35 2.12 -30.63
C LYS A 190 -29.28 1.17 -31.17
N LYS A 191 -28.42 0.65 -30.30
CA LYS A 191 -27.33 -0.25 -30.68
C LYS A 191 -27.80 -1.64 -31.08
N PHE A 192 -28.77 -2.20 -30.36
CA PHE A 192 -29.24 -3.58 -30.58
C PHE A 192 -30.47 -3.68 -31.48
N GLU A 193 -31.20 -2.58 -31.64
CA GLU A 193 -32.34 -2.44 -32.55
C GLU A 193 -32.09 -1.26 -33.52
N PRO A 194 -31.05 -1.34 -34.39
CA PRO A 194 -30.83 -0.31 -35.40
C PRO A 194 -31.98 -0.33 -36.40
N THR A 195 -32.49 0.85 -36.73
CA THR A 195 -33.55 1.04 -37.73
C THR A 195 -33.03 0.78 -39.14
#